data_AF-A0AAW4VNX9-F1
#
_entry.id   AF-A0AAW4VNX9-F1
#
_cell.length_a   1.000
_cell.length_b   1.000
_cell.length_c   1.000
_cell.angle_alpha   90.00
_cell.angle_beta   90.00
_cell.angle_gamma   90.00
#
_symmetry.space_group_name_H-M   'P 1'
#
loop_
_entity.id
_entity.type
_entity.pdbx_description
1 polymer ?
#
loop_
_entity_poly.entity_id
_entity_poly.type
_entity_poly.pdbx_seq_one_letter_code
_entity_poly.pdbx_strand_id
1 'polypeptide(L)'
;MIEKNYCQHIGIITGYDSGVTAKQRLAGYQEALSSHDMPFEEKYILSTPGYNIDSENLMNKWLQEKPELDGIMCVTDDIAYYLYRELEKLGKRVGKDIMVSGFDDKPESTHMVPPLASCHADAYDLYKNASTQNRYIDAHFILRLSADCENHEEIEIGEFIRFCRAEKESNEYIAQGMTQYVFDNKLVYSSNYQETVWSFFTYLIDRVLIQKALSSNYERSILIYIIEMAHSLRLNVCIEGVETEEEF
;
A
#
# COMPACT_ATOMS: atom_id res chain seq x y z
N MET A 1 -2.99 4.80 -14.15
CA MET A 1 -3.34 6.01 -13.38
C MET A 1 -4.54 6.72 -13.98
N ILE A 2 -4.43 7.31 -15.17
CA ILE A 2 -5.53 8.10 -15.78
C ILE A 2 -6.78 7.26 -16.05
N GLU A 3 -6.71 6.28 -16.95
CA GLU A 3 -7.91 5.56 -17.42
C GLU A 3 -8.53 4.64 -16.35
N LYS A 4 -7.68 3.93 -15.60
CA LYS A 4 -8.12 2.92 -14.63
C LYS A 4 -8.47 3.50 -13.26
N ASN A 5 -7.68 4.45 -12.77
CA ASN A 5 -7.83 4.99 -11.41
C ASN A 5 -8.34 6.43 -11.41
N TYR A 6 -8.64 7.00 -12.58
CA TYR A 6 -9.23 8.33 -12.75
C TYR A 6 -8.44 9.47 -12.08
N CYS A 7 -7.13 9.32 -11.92
CA CYS A 7 -6.25 10.37 -11.38
C CYS A 7 -6.38 11.66 -12.22
N GLN A 8 -6.57 12.79 -11.55
CA GLN A 8 -6.76 14.10 -12.15
C GLN A 8 -5.53 15.02 -12.00
N HIS A 9 -4.70 14.79 -10.96
CA HIS A 9 -3.53 15.62 -10.66
C HIS A 9 -2.31 14.72 -10.52
N ILE A 10 -1.65 14.47 -11.65
CA ILE A 10 -0.52 13.54 -11.72
C ILE A 10 0.77 14.33 -11.74
N GLY A 11 1.61 14.15 -10.73
CA GLY A 11 2.95 14.71 -10.66
C GLY A 11 4.01 13.77 -11.23
N ILE A 12 5.18 14.33 -11.52
CA ILE A 12 6.38 13.56 -11.87
C ILE A 12 7.56 14.03 -11.01
N ILE A 13 8.26 13.07 -10.41
CA ILE A 13 9.52 13.32 -9.71
C ILE A 13 10.66 12.84 -10.58
N THR A 14 11.50 13.79 -11.00
CA THR A 14 12.69 13.55 -11.82
C THR A 14 13.96 13.69 -10.98
N GLY A 15 15.02 12.95 -11.31
CA GLY A 15 16.34 13.21 -10.72
C GLY A 15 17.04 14.43 -11.35
N TYR A 16 18.22 14.77 -10.82
CA TYR A 16 19.10 15.86 -11.30
C TYR A 16 19.62 15.63 -12.72
N ASP A 17 19.33 14.48 -13.29
CA ASP A 17 19.98 14.04 -14.50
C ASP A 17 19.50 14.84 -15.71
N SER A 18 20.39 15.72 -16.18
CA SER A 18 20.33 16.31 -17.53
C SER A 18 20.49 15.27 -18.66
N GLY A 19 20.70 14.00 -18.30
CA GLY A 19 20.79 12.83 -19.15
C GLY A 19 19.56 12.57 -20.02
N VAL A 20 19.78 11.80 -21.07
CA VAL A 20 18.79 11.51 -22.11
C VAL A 20 17.57 10.79 -21.55
N THR A 21 17.76 9.87 -20.61
CA THR A 21 16.70 9.01 -20.07
C THR A 21 15.65 9.78 -19.26
N ALA A 22 16.07 10.70 -18.39
CA ALA A 22 15.14 11.50 -17.59
C ALA A 22 14.28 12.43 -18.48
N LYS A 23 14.89 13.02 -19.51
CA LYS A 23 14.17 13.84 -20.50
C LYS A 23 13.16 13.02 -21.31
N GLN A 24 13.51 11.80 -21.71
CA GLN A 24 12.60 10.91 -22.42
C GLN A 24 11.42 10.48 -21.55
N ARG A 25 11.66 10.15 -20.28
CA ARG A 25 10.59 9.81 -19.32
C ARG A 25 9.65 11.01 -19.08
N LEU A 26 10.20 12.22 -18.95
CA LEU A 26 9.40 13.45 -18.85
C LEU A 26 8.57 13.72 -20.11
N ALA A 27 9.15 13.51 -21.30
CA ALA A 27 8.44 13.65 -22.56
C ALA A 27 7.28 12.64 -22.68
N GLY A 28 7.49 11.39 -22.27
CA GLY A 28 6.44 10.38 -22.23
C GLY A 28 5.30 10.74 -21.26
N TYR A 29 5.63 11.32 -20.10
CA TYR A 29 4.63 11.87 -19.18
C TYR A 29 3.82 13.01 -19.82
N GLN A 30 4.48 13.96 -20.49
CA GLN A 30 3.80 15.06 -21.20
C GLN A 30 2.88 14.54 -22.31
N GLU A 31 3.34 13.57 -23.08
CA GLU A 31 2.56 12.93 -24.14
C GLU A 31 1.34 12.21 -23.57
N ALA A 32 1.49 11.48 -22.47
CA ALA A 32 0.39 10.78 -21.80
C ALA A 32 -0.68 11.74 -21.26
N LEU A 33 -0.29 12.88 -20.67
CA LEU A 33 -1.25 13.91 -20.26
C LEU A 33 -1.96 14.52 -21.47
N SER A 34 -1.20 14.88 -22.51
CA SER A 34 -1.76 15.50 -23.71
C SER A 34 -2.73 14.58 -24.46
N SER A 35 -2.50 13.27 -24.47
CA SER A 35 -3.39 12.31 -25.14
C SER A 35 -4.71 12.08 -24.39
N HIS A 36 -4.81 12.54 -23.14
CA HIS A 36 -6.00 12.47 -22.29
C HIS A 36 -6.58 13.85 -21.96
N ASP A 37 -6.21 14.89 -22.73
CA ASP A 37 -6.65 16.27 -22.54
C ASP A 37 -6.39 16.82 -21.12
N MET A 38 -5.38 16.29 -20.43
CA MET A 38 -4.97 16.76 -19.10
C MET A 38 -3.95 17.90 -19.22
N PRO A 39 -4.09 18.98 -18.42
CA PRO A 39 -3.16 20.09 -18.48
C PRO A 39 -1.79 19.69 -17.93
N PHE A 40 -0.74 19.98 -18.70
CA PHE A 40 0.62 19.96 -18.20
C PHE A 40 0.88 21.22 -17.37
N GLU A 41 1.22 21.04 -16.10
CA GLU A 41 1.56 22.15 -15.19
C GLU A 41 2.95 21.97 -14.59
N GLU A 42 3.84 22.96 -14.76
CA GLU A 42 5.21 22.89 -14.23
C GLU A 42 5.26 22.70 -12.71
N LYS A 43 4.22 23.16 -11.99
CA LYS A 43 4.07 23.00 -10.54
C LYS A 43 3.99 21.52 -10.09
N TYR A 44 3.67 20.61 -11.02
CA TYR A 44 3.59 19.16 -10.80
C TYR A 44 4.89 18.42 -11.17
N ILE A 45 5.97 19.15 -11.43
CA ILE A 45 7.29 18.58 -11.64
C ILE A 45 8.15 18.87 -10.42
N LEU A 46 8.68 17.82 -9.81
CA LEU A 46 9.71 17.94 -8.79
C LEU A 46 11.04 17.41 -9.32
N SER A 47 12.02 18.29 -9.46
CA SER A 47 13.40 17.90 -9.79
C SER A 47 14.22 17.78 -8.50
N THR A 48 14.73 16.58 -8.22
CA THR A 48 15.54 16.29 -7.05
C THR A 48 17.04 16.37 -7.39
N PRO A 49 17.93 16.77 -6.46
CA PRO A 49 19.37 16.86 -6.70
C PRO A 49 20.06 15.50 -6.87
N GLY A 50 19.35 14.40 -6.61
CA GLY A 50 19.82 13.03 -6.83
C GLY A 50 18.73 12.00 -6.55
N TYR A 51 19.10 10.72 -6.64
CA TYR A 51 18.23 9.58 -6.34
C TYR A 51 18.37 9.12 -4.88
N ASN A 52 18.41 10.05 -3.93
CA ASN A 52 18.80 9.78 -2.54
C ASN A 52 17.95 10.53 -1.48
N ILE A 53 18.23 10.23 -0.21
CA ILE A 53 17.53 10.74 0.98
C ILE A 53 17.52 12.26 1.12
N ASP A 54 18.50 12.98 0.55
CA ASP A 54 18.55 14.46 0.63
C ASP A 54 17.35 15.11 -0.07
N SER A 55 16.64 14.32 -0.89
CA SER A 55 15.43 14.70 -1.59
C SER A 55 14.16 14.67 -0.71
N GLU A 56 14.18 14.02 0.46
CA GLU A 56 13.00 13.87 1.34
C GLU A 56 12.41 15.22 1.75
N ASN A 57 13.24 16.19 2.15
CA ASN A 57 12.76 17.53 2.53
C ASN A 57 12.12 18.29 1.36
N LEU A 58 12.60 18.08 0.14
CA LEU A 58 12.05 18.69 -1.06
C LEU A 58 10.72 18.04 -1.45
N MET A 59 10.65 16.71 -1.41
CA MET A 59 9.43 15.94 -1.64
C MET A 59 8.35 16.33 -0.63
N ASN A 60 8.69 16.40 0.66
CA ASN A 60 7.77 16.77 1.72
C ASN A 60 7.13 18.15 1.46
N LYS A 61 7.97 19.15 1.20
CA LYS A 61 7.52 20.51 0.91
C LYS A 61 6.63 20.54 -0.34
N TRP A 62 7.04 19.85 -1.40
CA TRP A 62 6.28 19.79 -2.64
C TRP A 62 4.90 19.14 -2.46
N LEU A 63 4.81 18.04 -1.72
CA LEU A 63 3.55 17.37 -1.38
C LEU A 63 2.63 18.26 -0.53
N GLN A 64 3.19 19.05 0.40
CA GLN A 64 2.42 20.01 1.18
C GLN A 64 1.91 21.19 0.34
N GLU A 65 2.69 21.65 -0.63
CA GLU A 65 2.31 22.72 -1.56
C GLU A 65 1.33 22.25 -2.66
N LYS A 66 1.22 20.93 -2.87
CA LYS A 66 0.38 20.27 -3.88
C LYS A 66 -0.48 19.16 -3.26
N PRO A 67 -1.34 19.46 -2.27
CA PRO A 67 -2.14 18.46 -1.58
C PRO A 67 -3.18 17.77 -2.47
N GLU A 68 -3.45 18.32 -3.65
CA GLU A 68 -4.38 17.78 -4.65
C GLU A 68 -3.82 16.61 -5.48
N LEU A 69 -2.51 16.35 -5.43
CA LEU A 69 -1.89 15.25 -6.16
C LEU A 69 -2.52 13.91 -5.78
N ASP A 70 -2.96 13.16 -6.79
CA ASP A 70 -3.59 11.84 -6.67
C ASP A 70 -2.84 10.75 -7.45
N GLY A 71 -1.83 11.13 -8.24
CA GLY A 71 -0.89 10.22 -8.88
C GLY A 71 0.52 10.82 -8.94
N ILE A 72 1.56 10.00 -8.79
CA ILE A 72 2.95 10.43 -8.88
C ILE A 72 3.76 9.39 -9.66
N MET A 73 4.39 9.83 -10.75
CA MET A 73 5.37 9.05 -11.49
C MET A 73 6.78 9.37 -10.99
N CYS A 74 7.48 8.37 -10.47
CA CYS A 74 8.89 8.47 -10.14
C CYS A 74 9.71 7.95 -11.32
N VAL A 75 10.72 8.73 -11.75
CA VAL A 75 11.55 8.28 -12.88
C VAL A 75 12.40 7.06 -12.55
N THR A 76 12.59 6.68 -11.28
CA THR A 76 13.25 5.44 -10.85
C THR A 76 12.59 4.88 -9.59
N ASP A 77 12.78 3.59 -9.32
CA ASP A 77 12.30 2.92 -8.12
C ASP A 77 12.95 3.47 -6.84
N ASP A 78 14.20 3.94 -6.92
CA ASP A 78 14.89 4.55 -5.77
C ASP A 78 14.18 5.83 -5.30
N ILE A 79 13.71 6.67 -6.24
CA ILE A 79 12.93 7.87 -5.90
C ILE A 79 11.61 7.46 -5.26
N ALA A 80 10.94 6.45 -5.83
CA ALA A 80 9.67 5.96 -5.29
C ALA A 80 9.82 5.47 -3.85
N TYR A 81 10.92 4.80 -3.52
CA TYR A 81 11.21 4.37 -2.15
C TYR A 81 11.23 5.54 -1.14
N TYR A 82 11.90 6.65 -1.47
CA TYR A 82 11.91 7.83 -0.59
C TYR A 82 10.54 8.54 -0.56
N LEU A 83 9.84 8.59 -1.70
CA LEU A 83 8.49 9.14 -1.77
C LEU A 83 7.53 8.40 -0.83
N TYR A 84 7.60 7.07 -0.77
CA TYR A 84 6.79 6.26 0.15
C TYR A 84 6.94 6.71 1.60
N ARG A 85 8.19 6.96 2.03
CA ARG A 85 8.48 7.42 3.40
C ARG A 85 7.87 8.79 3.67
N GLU A 86 7.88 9.70 2.69
CA GLU A 86 7.26 11.01 2.83
C GLU A 86 5.74 10.94 2.85
N LEU A 87 5.13 10.13 1.98
CA LEU A 87 3.69 9.90 1.97
C LEU A 87 3.22 9.29 3.29
N GLU A 88 3.98 8.35 3.84
CA GLU A 88 3.73 7.77 5.16
C GLU A 88 3.76 8.83 6.27
N LYS A 89 4.79 9.71 6.30
CA LYS A 89 4.87 10.81 7.27
C LYS A 89 3.67 11.76 7.18
N LEU A 90 3.09 11.93 5.99
CA LEU A 90 1.90 12.74 5.74
C LEU A 90 0.58 11.97 5.97
N GLY A 91 0.64 10.70 6.35
CA GLY A 91 -0.54 9.84 6.52
C GLY A 91 -1.27 9.52 5.22
N LYS A 92 -0.61 9.66 4.06
CA LYS A 92 -1.14 9.33 2.73
C LYS A 92 -0.78 7.89 2.39
N ARG A 93 -1.78 7.09 2.03
CA ARG A 93 -1.58 5.69 1.63
C ARG A 93 -1.29 5.60 0.14
N VAL A 94 -0.16 4.99 -0.18
CA VAL A 94 0.22 4.72 -1.56
C VAL A 94 -0.76 3.72 -2.19
N GLY A 95 -1.11 3.96 -3.46
CA GLY A 95 -2.05 3.17 -4.24
C GLY A 95 -3.53 3.41 -3.89
N LYS A 96 -3.82 4.03 -2.74
CA LYS A 96 -5.18 4.34 -2.31
C LYS A 96 -5.48 5.84 -2.32
N ASP A 97 -4.70 6.62 -1.57
CA ASP A 97 -4.85 8.07 -1.55
C ASP A 97 -4.03 8.72 -2.67
N ILE A 98 -2.86 8.16 -2.99
CA ILE A 98 -1.99 8.62 -4.09
C ILE A 98 -1.41 7.41 -4.82
N MET A 99 -1.67 7.31 -6.12
CA MET A 99 -1.07 6.28 -6.97
C MET A 99 0.42 6.58 -7.18
N VAL A 100 1.28 5.57 -7.10
CA VAL A 100 2.71 5.73 -7.33
C VAL A 100 3.20 4.70 -8.35
N SER A 101 4.03 5.13 -9.28
CA SER A 101 4.76 4.23 -10.19
C SER A 101 6.24 4.58 -10.25
N GLY A 102 7.08 3.56 -10.41
CA GLY A 102 8.52 3.71 -10.61
C GLY A 102 8.99 3.30 -12.00
N PHE A 103 10.30 3.10 -12.09
CA PHE A 103 11.00 2.58 -13.26
C PHE A 103 12.24 1.84 -12.76
N ASP A 104 12.62 0.77 -13.44
CA ASP A 104 13.80 -0.10 -13.27
C ASP A 104 13.42 -1.51 -12.78
N ASP A 105 12.22 -1.68 -12.22
CA ASP A 105 11.70 -2.95 -11.68
C ASP A 105 12.73 -3.68 -10.81
N LYS A 106 13.30 -2.94 -9.86
CA LYS A 106 14.33 -3.49 -8.98
C LYS A 106 13.71 -4.54 -8.05
N PRO A 107 14.47 -5.55 -7.60
CA PRO A 107 13.98 -6.53 -6.62
C PRO A 107 13.39 -5.89 -5.36
N GLU A 108 13.89 -4.73 -4.94
CA GLU A 108 13.39 -3.99 -3.78
C GLU A 108 11.96 -3.47 -3.99
N SER A 109 11.56 -3.19 -5.24
CA SER A 109 10.23 -2.67 -5.58
C SER A 109 9.10 -3.65 -5.19
N THR A 110 9.36 -4.97 -5.20
CA THR A 110 8.40 -5.99 -4.78
C THR A 110 8.24 -6.09 -3.27
N HIS A 111 9.20 -5.57 -2.51
CA HIS A 111 9.23 -5.60 -1.04
C HIS A 111 8.79 -4.27 -0.41
N MET A 112 8.53 -3.24 -1.23
CA MET A 112 7.90 -2.02 -0.77
C MET A 112 6.46 -2.30 -0.31
N VAL A 113 5.96 -1.51 0.63
CA VAL A 113 4.61 -1.69 1.19
C VAL A 113 3.77 -0.45 0.89
N PRO A 114 2.78 -0.54 -0.03
CA PRO A 114 2.48 -1.67 -0.91
C PRO A 114 3.52 -1.85 -2.07
N PRO A 115 3.62 -3.04 -2.69
CA PRO A 115 4.59 -3.29 -3.77
C PRO A 115 4.45 -2.29 -4.91
N LEU A 116 5.58 -1.77 -5.38
CA LEU A 116 5.66 -0.67 -6.34
C LEU A 116 5.43 -1.17 -7.78
N ALA A 117 4.42 -0.61 -8.45
CA ALA A 117 4.23 -0.75 -9.88
C ALA A 117 5.39 -0.05 -10.60
N SER A 118 6.05 -0.75 -11.52
CA SER A 118 7.29 -0.25 -12.13
C SER A 118 7.42 -0.68 -13.59
N CYS A 119 8.13 0.11 -14.38
CA CYS A 119 8.56 -0.29 -15.73
C CYS A 119 9.83 -1.13 -15.64
N HIS A 120 9.78 -2.35 -16.16
CA HIS A 120 10.94 -3.19 -16.40
C HIS A 120 11.52 -2.90 -17.78
N ALA A 121 12.83 -2.67 -17.86
CA ALA A 121 13.56 -2.57 -19.10
C ALA A 121 14.87 -3.36 -18.95
N ASP A 122 15.02 -4.45 -19.71
CA ASP A 122 16.15 -5.35 -19.52
C ASP A 122 17.46 -4.73 -20.04
N ALA A 123 18.26 -4.22 -19.11
CA ALA A 123 19.58 -3.67 -19.42
C ALA A 123 20.54 -4.73 -20.00
N TYR A 124 20.32 -6.01 -19.72
CA TYR A 124 21.08 -7.10 -20.35
C TYR A 124 20.77 -7.20 -21.84
N ASP A 125 19.53 -6.97 -22.26
CA ASP A 125 19.17 -6.94 -23.68
C ASP A 125 19.82 -5.76 -24.40
N LEU A 126 19.97 -4.60 -23.75
CA LEU A 126 20.78 -3.49 -24.29
C LEU A 126 22.23 -3.94 -24.52
N TYR A 127 22.86 -4.61 -23.55
CA TYR A 127 24.26 -5.02 -23.65
C TYR A 127 24.48 -6.13 -24.68
N LYS A 128 23.58 -7.12 -24.74
CA LYS A 128 23.64 -8.22 -25.71
C LYS A 128 23.40 -7.73 -27.13
N ASN A 129 22.42 -6.83 -27.29
CA ASN A 129 22.08 -6.25 -28.58
C ASN A 129 22.99 -5.07 -28.96
N ALA A 130 23.91 -4.59 -28.10
CA ALA A 130 24.87 -3.53 -28.44
C ALA A 130 25.82 -3.91 -29.59
N SER A 131 25.92 -5.20 -29.93
CA SER A 131 26.57 -5.70 -31.14
C SER A 131 25.77 -5.43 -32.42
N THR A 132 24.50 -5.07 -32.29
CA THR A 132 23.58 -4.64 -33.35
C THR A 132 23.18 -3.19 -33.09
N GLN A 133 22.91 -2.40 -34.13
CA GLN A 133 22.65 -0.95 -34.02
C GLN A 133 21.35 -0.54 -33.29
N ASN A 134 20.75 -1.41 -32.47
CA ASN A 134 19.49 -1.13 -31.79
C ASN A 134 19.70 -0.15 -30.63
N ARG A 135 19.12 1.05 -30.77
CA ARG A 135 19.20 2.15 -29.80
C ARG A 135 18.11 2.14 -28.73
N TYR A 136 17.18 1.20 -28.83
CA TYR A 136 16.01 1.11 -27.96
C TYR A 136 15.80 -0.35 -27.53
N ILE A 137 15.30 -0.53 -26.32
CA ILE A 137 14.76 -1.78 -25.81
C ILE A 137 13.31 -1.56 -25.42
N ASP A 138 12.51 -2.60 -25.55
CA ASP A 138 11.14 -2.57 -25.09
C ASP A 138 11.12 -2.51 -23.56
N ALA A 139 10.25 -1.65 -23.03
CA ALA A 139 9.95 -1.59 -21.61
C ALA A 139 8.55 -2.15 -21.38
N HIS A 140 8.40 -2.93 -20.33
CA HIS A 140 7.12 -3.54 -19.94
C HIS A 140 6.70 -2.97 -18.59
N PHE A 141 5.47 -2.46 -18.51
CA PHE A 141 4.92 -1.98 -17.26
C PHE A 141 4.39 -3.15 -16.43
N ILE A 142 4.88 -3.28 -15.20
CA ILE A 142 4.45 -4.28 -14.24
C ILE A 142 3.54 -3.58 -13.24
N LEU A 143 2.24 -3.85 -13.36
CA LEU A 143 1.25 -3.32 -12.43
C LEU A 143 1.38 -4.03 -11.09
N ARG A 144 1.44 -3.24 -10.01
CA ARG A 144 1.38 -3.70 -8.61
C ARG A 144 0.48 -2.78 -7.80
N LEU A 145 0.35 -3.10 -6.51
CA LEU A 145 -0.60 -2.48 -5.59
C LEU A 145 -0.43 -0.97 -5.45
N SER A 146 0.76 -0.41 -5.65
CA SER A 146 0.97 1.05 -5.60
C SER A 146 0.21 1.85 -6.66
N ALA A 147 -0.32 1.18 -7.69
CA ALA A 147 -1.11 1.80 -8.75
C ALA A 147 -2.43 1.03 -9.02
N ASP A 148 -2.86 0.15 -8.10
CA ASP A 148 -4.04 -0.69 -8.28
C ASP A 148 -4.61 -1.23 -6.93
N CYS A 149 -5.00 -0.34 -6.02
CA CYS A 149 -5.52 -0.78 -4.71
C CYS A 149 -6.99 -1.22 -4.70
N GLU A 150 -7.76 -1.05 -5.77
CA GLU A 150 -9.22 -1.23 -5.71
C GLU A 150 -9.68 -2.67 -5.43
N ASN A 151 -8.79 -3.68 -5.44
CA ASN A 151 -9.23 -5.08 -5.28
C ASN A 151 -8.41 -5.99 -4.35
N HIS A 152 -7.28 -5.58 -3.77
CA HIS A 152 -6.41 -6.57 -3.11
C HIS A 152 -6.60 -6.76 -1.60
N GLU A 153 -7.03 -5.74 -0.86
CA GLU A 153 -7.13 -5.84 0.60
C GLU A 153 -8.22 -6.86 1.03
N GLU A 154 -9.34 -6.98 0.29
CA GLU A 154 -10.43 -7.94 0.58
C GLU A 154 -10.10 -9.35 0.05
N ILE A 155 -9.38 -9.43 -1.07
CA ILE A 155 -9.03 -10.70 -1.72
C ILE A 155 -7.98 -11.45 -0.90
N GLU A 156 -6.92 -10.78 -0.42
CA GLU A 156 -5.84 -11.45 0.32
C GLU A 156 -6.30 -12.01 1.68
N ILE A 157 -7.09 -11.25 2.45
CA ILE A 157 -7.66 -11.75 3.71
C ILE A 157 -8.66 -12.87 3.41
N GLY A 158 -9.51 -12.69 2.40
CA GLY A 158 -10.46 -13.72 1.98
C GLY A 158 -9.77 -15.02 1.56
N GLU A 159 -8.66 -14.94 0.82
CA GLU A 159 -7.85 -16.09 0.41
C GLU A 159 -7.11 -16.73 1.58
N PHE A 160 -6.53 -15.94 2.49
CA PHE A 160 -5.91 -16.45 3.72
C PHE A 160 -6.91 -17.23 4.57
N ILE A 161 -8.11 -16.67 4.80
CA ILE A 161 -9.17 -17.35 5.56
C ILE A 161 -9.61 -18.62 4.84
N ARG A 162 -9.82 -18.58 3.52
CA ARG A 162 -10.19 -19.77 2.73
C ARG A 162 -9.13 -20.86 2.80
N PHE A 163 -7.85 -20.49 2.70
CA PHE A 163 -6.72 -21.40 2.85
C PHE A 163 -6.71 -22.05 4.25
N CYS A 164 -6.75 -21.25 5.31
CA CYS A 164 -6.75 -21.78 6.67
C CYS A 164 -7.96 -22.68 6.96
N ARG A 165 -9.13 -22.37 6.40
CA ARG A 165 -10.32 -23.23 6.50
C ARG A 165 -10.15 -24.55 5.74
N ALA A 166 -9.52 -24.53 4.56
CA ALA A 166 -9.22 -25.74 3.80
C ALA A 166 -8.24 -26.66 4.56
N GLU A 167 -7.23 -26.07 5.19
CA GLU A 167 -6.21 -26.77 5.99
C GLU A 167 -6.67 -27.12 7.42
N LYS A 168 -7.89 -26.75 7.80
CA LYS A 168 -8.46 -26.94 9.15
C LYS A 168 -7.60 -26.35 10.27
N GLU A 169 -6.95 -25.23 9.98
CA GLU A 169 -6.14 -24.50 10.95
C GLU A 169 -6.97 -24.02 12.14
N SER A 170 -6.31 -23.88 13.30
CA SER A 170 -6.98 -23.43 14.51
C SER A 170 -7.44 -21.98 14.36
N ASN A 171 -8.56 -21.63 15.01
CA ASN A 171 -9.02 -20.23 15.04
C ASN A 171 -7.96 -19.29 15.66
N GLU A 172 -7.07 -19.81 16.53
CA GLU A 172 -5.95 -19.08 17.10
C GLU A 172 -4.89 -18.74 16.04
N TYR A 173 -4.54 -19.68 15.16
CA TYR A 173 -3.60 -19.46 14.06
C TYR A 173 -4.14 -18.43 13.06
N ILE A 174 -5.43 -18.53 12.72
CA ILE A 174 -6.12 -17.57 11.85
C ILE A 174 -6.09 -16.17 12.48
N ALA A 175 -6.38 -16.07 13.78
CA ALA A 175 -6.38 -14.80 14.50
C ALA A 175 -4.98 -14.18 14.58
N GLN A 176 -3.94 -14.99 14.82
CA GLN A 176 -2.56 -14.52 14.82
C GLN A 176 -2.12 -14.02 13.43
N GLY A 177 -2.43 -14.77 12.37
CA GLY A 177 -2.13 -14.35 10.99
C GLY A 177 -2.87 -13.08 10.57
N MET A 178 -4.15 -12.95 10.95
CA MET A 178 -4.91 -11.72 10.72
C MET A 178 -4.38 -10.53 11.53
N THR A 179 -3.99 -10.76 12.79
CA THR A 179 -3.36 -9.76 13.66
C THR A 179 -2.06 -9.27 13.02
N GLN A 180 -1.16 -10.18 12.63
CA GLN A 180 0.07 -9.81 11.91
C GLN A 180 -0.24 -9.05 10.62
N TYR A 181 -1.18 -9.52 9.80
CA TYR A 181 -1.54 -8.84 8.55
C TYR A 181 -2.09 -7.42 8.79
N VAL A 182 -2.98 -7.25 9.77
CA VAL A 182 -3.60 -5.95 10.09
C VAL A 182 -2.57 -4.98 10.69
N PHE A 183 -1.67 -5.46 11.55
CA PHE A 183 -0.74 -4.62 12.30
C PHE A 183 0.62 -4.41 11.61
N ASP A 184 1.19 -5.42 10.95
CA ASP A 184 2.49 -5.31 10.25
C ASP A 184 2.35 -4.58 8.91
N ASN A 185 1.21 -4.73 8.19
CA ASN A 185 0.95 -3.99 6.94
C ASN A 185 0.29 -2.62 7.16
N LYS A 186 0.19 -2.12 8.40
CA LYS A 186 -0.39 -0.81 8.73
C LYS A 186 -1.80 -0.58 8.14
N LEU A 187 -2.61 -1.65 8.02
CA LEU A 187 -3.97 -1.61 7.46
C LEU A 187 -5.00 -0.90 8.36
N VAL A 188 -4.62 -0.56 9.60
CA VAL A 188 -5.43 0.18 10.56
C VAL A 188 -5.52 1.68 10.19
N TYR A 189 -5.91 2.02 8.96
CA TYR A 189 -6.26 3.39 8.57
C TYR A 189 -7.42 3.48 7.57
N SER A 190 -8.04 2.35 7.22
CA SER A 190 -9.23 2.30 6.36
C SER A 190 -10.48 2.15 7.24
N SER A 191 -11.43 3.08 7.14
CA SER A 191 -12.71 3.04 7.88
C SER A 191 -13.48 1.73 7.65
N ASN A 192 -13.35 1.14 6.46
CA ASN A 192 -13.99 -0.13 6.13
C ASN A 192 -13.32 -1.32 6.83
N TYR A 193 -12.01 -1.27 7.08
CA TYR A 193 -11.30 -2.31 7.83
C TYR A 193 -11.52 -2.20 9.32
N GLN A 194 -11.79 -1.01 9.85
CA GLN A 194 -12.23 -0.89 11.23
C GLN A 194 -13.50 -1.71 11.47
N GLU A 195 -14.48 -1.66 10.57
CA GLU A 195 -15.70 -2.50 10.66
C GLU A 195 -15.41 -4.00 10.47
N THR A 196 -14.49 -4.39 9.60
CA THR A 196 -14.12 -5.80 9.39
C THR A 196 -13.34 -6.37 10.56
N VAL A 197 -12.35 -5.63 11.08
CA VAL A 197 -11.59 -5.96 12.29
C VAL A 197 -12.52 -5.97 13.51
N TRP A 198 -13.44 -5.00 13.59
CA TRP A 198 -14.50 -4.97 14.60
C TRP A 198 -15.40 -6.20 14.52
N SER A 199 -15.86 -6.58 13.32
CA SER A 199 -16.69 -7.76 13.09
C SER A 199 -15.93 -9.05 13.42
N PHE A 200 -14.63 -9.10 13.11
CA PHE A 200 -13.76 -10.20 13.48
C PHE A 200 -13.61 -10.34 15.00
N PHE A 201 -13.34 -9.25 15.72
CA PHE A 201 -13.30 -9.26 17.18
C PHE A 201 -14.66 -9.58 17.80
N THR A 202 -15.75 -9.10 17.22
CA THR A 202 -17.12 -9.45 17.63
C THR A 202 -17.39 -10.95 17.43
N TYR A 203 -16.88 -11.54 16.35
CA TYR A 203 -17.00 -12.98 16.08
C TYR A 203 -16.08 -13.84 16.97
N LEU A 204 -14.92 -13.30 17.37
CA LEU A 204 -14.01 -14.00 18.29
C LEU A 204 -14.54 -13.94 19.72
N ILE A 205 -15.11 -12.80 20.13
CA ILE A 205 -15.83 -12.59 21.38
C ILE A 205 -17.31 -12.96 21.19
N ASP A 206 -17.56 -14.16 20.68
CA ASP A 206 -18.91 -14.67 20.60
C ASP A 206 -19.40 -15.17 21.97
N ARG A 207 -20.71 -15.40 22.07
CA ARG A 207 -21.35 -15.93 23.30
C ARG A 207 -20.70 -17.23 23.76
N VAL A 208 -20.13 -18.02 22.85
CA VAL A 208 -19.46 -19.30 23.16
C VAL A 208 -18.11 -19.06 23.85
N LEU A 209 -17.29 -18.12 23.37
CA LEU A 209 -16.05 -17.75 24.04
C LEU A 209 -16.32 -17.18 25.43
N ILE A 210 -17.35 -16.34 25.57
CA ILE A 210 -17.74 -15.77 26.88
C ILE A 210 -18.14 -16.88 27.86
N GLN A 211 -18.98 -17.84 27.43
CA GLN A 211 -19.33 -18.99 28.27
C GLN A 211 -18.10 -19.80 28.70
N LYS A 212 -17.16 -20.04 27.79
CA LYS A 212 -15.92 -20.77 28.11
C LYS A 212 -15.02 -19.98 29.06
N ALA A 213 -14.90 -18.67 28.87
CA ALA A 213 -14.13 -17.76 29.73
C ALA A 213 -14.70 -17.64 31.15
N LEU A 214 -15.99 -17.93 31.35
CA LEU A 214 -16.57 -18.05 32.70
C LEU A 214 -16.10 -19.32 33.42
N SER A 215 -15.93 -20.42 32.68
CA SER A 215 -15.58 -21.74 33.23
C SER A 215 -14.07 -22.08 33.21
N SER A 216 -13.25 -21.36 32.45
CA SER A 216 -11.83 -21.67 32.27
C SER A 216 -10.93 -20.46 32.36
N ASN A 217 -9.85 -20.59 33.15
CA ASN A 217 -8.86 -19.53 33.36
C ASN A 217 -8.03 -19.23 32.11
N TYR A 218 -7.86 -20.21 31.22
CA TYR A 218 -7.11 -20.02 29.97
C TYR A 218 -7.90 -19.14 28.99
N GLU A 219 -9.15 -19.50 28.72
CA GLU A 219 -10.07 -18.73 27.88
C GLU A 219 -10.37 -17.35 28.47
N ARG A 220 -10.43 -17.23 29.81
CA ARG A 220 -10.51 -15.92 30.49
C ARG A 220 -9.30 -15.05 30.21
N SER A 221 -8.09 -15.62 30.20
CA SER A 221 -6.87 -14.87 29.91
C SER A 221 -6.84 -14.40 28.45
N ILE A 222 -7.26 -15.25 27.51
CA ILE A 222 -7.42 -14.89 26.10
C ILE A 222 -8.40 -13.72 25.95
N LEU A 223 -9.57 -13.78 26.60
CA LEU A 223 -10.56 -12.70 26.56
C LEU A 223 -9.98 -11.38 27.08
N ILE A 224 -9.23 -11.40 28.18
CA ILE A 224 -8.56 -10.22 28.73
C ILE A 224 -7.56 -9.64 27.73
N TYR A 225 -6.70 -10.46 27.11
CA TYR A 225 -5.73 -9.99 26.12
C TYR A 225 -6.40 -9.38 24.90
N ILE A 226 -7.51 -9.94 24.43
CA ILE A 226 -8.28 -9.37 23.31
C ILE A 226 -8.84 -7.99 23.68
N ILE A 227 -9.39 -7.83 24.89
CA ILE A 227 -9.92 -6.54 25.38
C ILE A 227 -8.81 -5.51 25.52
N GLU A 228 -7.69 -5.88 26.14
CA GLU A 228 -6.53 -4.99 26.32
C GLU A 228 -5.95 -4.54 24.98
N MET A 229 -5.83 -5.46 24.03
CA MET A 229 -5.37 -5.16 22.68
C MET A 229 -6.33 -4.19 21.98
N ALA A 230 -7.64 -4.44 22.01
CA ALA A 230 -8.63 -3.55 21.40
C ALA A 230 -8.59 -2.13 21.99
N HIS A 231 -8.45 -2.00 23.32
CA HIS A 231 -8.30 -0.70 23.98
C HIS A 231 -6.99 0.02 23.60
N SER A 232 -5.89 -0.71 23.43
CA SER A 232 -4.60 -0.13 22.99
C SER A 232 -4.71 0.53 21.60
N LEU A 233 -5.67 0.07 20.79
CA LEU A 233 -5.98 0.56 19.45
C LEU A 233 -7.09 1.62 19.44
N ARG A 234 -7.57 2.05 20.61
CA ARG A 234 -8.71 2.97 20.77
C ARG A 234 -10.02 2.47 20.14
N LEU A 235 -10.18 1.16 20.04
CA LEU A 235 -11.43 0.55 19.63
C LEU A 235 -12.35 0.41 20.85
N ASN A 236 -13.64 0.68 20.65
CA ASN A 236 -14.66 0.30 21.63
C ASN A 236 -14.83 -1.24 21.59
N VAL A 237 -15.21 -1.87 22.69
CA VAL A 237 -15.51 -3.31 22.70
C VAL A 237 -16.89 -3.50 23.30
N CYS A 238 -17.77 -4.18 22.58
CA CYS A 238 -19.06 -4.61 23.10
C CYS A 238 -18.97 -6.10 23.40
N ILE A 239 -19.22 -6.47 24.65
CA ILE A 239 -19.28 -7.87 25.08
C ILE A 239 -20.74 -8.18 25.36
N GLU A 240 -21.34 -9.10 24.61
CA GLU A 240 -22.66 -9.62 24.96
C GLU A 240 -22.56 -10.49 26.22
N GLY A 241 -23.33 -10.11 27.25
CA GLY A 241 -23.44 -10.89 28.47
C GLY A 241 -24.11 -12.25 28.23
N VAL A 242 -23.82 -13.21 29.11
CA VAL A 242 -24.54 -14.48 29.15
C VAL A 242 -25.51 -14.40 30.33
N GLU A 243 -26.80 -14.25 30.03
CA GLU A 243 -27.84 -14.33 31.07
C GLU A 243 -27.76 -15.67 31.80
N THR A 244 -27.75 -15.62 33.14
CA THR A 244 -27.76 -16.80 34.00
C THR A 244 -29.15 -17.01 34.64
N GLU A 245 -29.46 -18.23 35.08
CA GLU A 245 -30.76 -18.53 35.74
C GLU A 245 -30.98 -17.70 37.03
N GLU A 246 -29.94 -17.09 37.60
CA GLU A 246 -30.02 -16.20 38.77
C GLU A 246 -30.50 -14.76 38.43
N GLU A 247 -30.62 -14.42 37.14
CA GLU A 247 -31.01 -13.08 36.66
C GLU A 247 -32.49 -13.00 36.24
N PHE A 248 -33.29 -14.05 36.50
CA PHE A 248 -34.75 -14.11 36.29
C PHE A 248 -35.55 -14.11 37.59
#